data_AF-D0GLJ7-F1
#
_entry.id   AF-D0GLJ7-F1
#
_cell.length_a   1.000
_cell.length_b   1.000
_cell.length_c   1.000
_cell.angle_alpha   90.00
_cell.angle_beta   90.00
_cell.angle_gamma   90.00
#
_symmetry.space_group_name_H-M   'P 1'
#
loop_
_entity.id
_entity.type
_entity.pdbx_description
1 polymer ?
#
loop_
_entity_poly.entity_id
_entity_poly.type
_entity_poly.pdbx_seq_one_letter_code
_entity_poly.pdbx_strand_id
1 'polypeptide(L)'
;MLKIKFSWRKGEDNNFYPGGQSSFEGDYSNYVEDKIKYFFNEISTQNKLNYKDCLGYLFIDDGGVGWKRRIPFIENGIKKIEKVLSNLSEEEDWGGEGFLAEIKKEGVLIYFITDDSYFDIISLKCFYKAMVSWRKFLDTEPNENTIMEIECEED
;
A
#
# COMPACT_ATOMS: atom_id res chain seq x y z
N MET A 1 13.20 6.77 2.82
CA MET A 1 12.04 7.58 2.37
C MET A 1 11.24 6.76 1.37
N LEU A 2 9.91 6.69 1.54
CA LEU A 2 9.03 5.99 0.62
C LEU A 2 8.59 6.94 -0.51
N LYS A 3 8.76 6.51 -1.76
CA LYS A 3 8.27 7.20 -2.96
C LYS A 3 7.18 6.39 -3.62
N ILE A 4 6.11 7.03 -4.02
CA ILE A 4 4.94 6.39 -4.64
C ILE A 4 4.58 7.18 -5.89
N LYS A 5 4.31 6.46 -6.98
CA LYS A 5 3.90 7.00 -8.27
C LYS A 5 2.60 6.33 -8.70
N PHE A 6 1.60 7.15 -9.00
CA PHE A 6 0.38 6.75 -9.68
C PHE A 6 0.38 7.28 -11.11
N SER A 7 -0.06 6.45 -12.04
CA SER A 7 -0.11 6.78 -13.47
C SER A 7 -1.18 5.96 -14.17
N TRP A 8 -1.77 6.50 -15.23
CA TRP A 8 -2.63 5.70 -16.10
C TRP A 8 -1.78 5.00 -17.14
N ARG A 9 -2.07 3.72 -17.38
CA ARG A 9 -1.42 2.89 -18.39
C ARG A 9 -2.44 2.55 -19.47
N LYS A 10 -2.05 2.69 -20.73
CA LYS A 10 -2.88 2.27 -21.85
C LYS A 10 -2.72 0.77 -22.07
N GLY A 11 -3.83 0.04 -22.03
CA GLY A 11 -3.89 -1.39 -22.34
C GLY A 11 -3.91 -1.65 -23.85
N GLU A 12 -3.70 -2.91 -24.23
CA GLU A 12 -3.76 -3.38 -25.63
C GLU A 12 -5.16 -3.18 -26.25
N ASP A 13 -6.19 -3.16 -25.41
CA ASP A 13 -7.58 -2.91 -25.80
C ASP A 13 -7.90 -1.41 -25.98
N ASN A 14 -6.88 -0.54 -25.92
CA ASN A 14 -6.97 0.92 -25.93
C ASN A 14 -7.71 1.54 -24.73
N ASN A 15 -8.04 0.77 -23.69
CA ASN A 15 -8.55 1.32 -22.44
C ASN A 15 -7.42 1.75 -21.51
N PHE A 16 -7.77 2.55 -20.51
CA PHE A 16 -6.84 3.03 -19.49
C PHE A 16 -7.06 2.33 -18.16
N TYR A 17 -5.94 1.94 -17.55
CA TYR A 17 -5.88 1.24 -16.28
C TYR A 17 -5.02 2.03 -15.29
N PRO A 18 -5.45 2.18 -14.04
CA PRO A 18 -4.67 2.88 -13.05
C PRO A 18 -3.53 1.96 -12.59
N GLY A 19 -2.32 2.51 -12.52
CA GLY A 19 -1.13 1.80 -12.05
C GLY A 19 -0.58 2.45 -10.79
N GLY A 20 -0.14 1.62 -9.85
CA GLY A 20 0.64 2.02 -8.69
C GLY A 20 2.04 1.42 -8.75
N GLN A 21 3.02 2.23 -8.36
CA GLN A 21 4.40 1.79 -8.13
C GLN A 21 4.91 2.51 -6.90
N SER A 22 5.67 1.80 -6.07
CA SER A 22 6.36 2.38 -4.94
C SER A 22 7.80 1.90 -4.87
N SER A 23 8.66 2.72 -4.27
CA SER A 23 10.07 2.44 -4.10
C SER A 23 10.55 3.05 -2.80
N PHE A 24 11.59 2.45 -2.22
CA PHE A 24 12.19 2.95 -1.00
C PHE A 24 13.60 3.47 -1.27
N GLU A 25 13.87 4.70 -0.85
CA GLU A 25 15.18 5.33 -0.91
C GLU A 25 15.85 5.28 0.46
N GLY A 26 17.04 4.67 0.55
CA GLY A 26 17.79 4.47 1.80
C GLY A 26 17.78 3.02 2.28
N ASP A 27 18.31 2.80 3.49
CA ASP A 27 18.35 1.47 4.11
C ASP A 27 16.99 1.11 4.70
N TYR A 28 16.26 0.27 3.97
CA TYR A 28 14.95 -0.21 4.37
C TYR A 28 14.99 -1.08 5.63
N SER A 29 16.10 -1.76 5.91
CA SER A 29 16.21 -2.65 7.08
C SER A 29 16.09 -1.83 8.37
N ASN A 30 16.86 -0.74 8.47
CA ASN A 30 16.82 0.16 9.61
C ASN A 30 15.45 0.84 9.77
N TYR A 31 14.73 1.07 8.65
CA TYR A 31 13.41 1.67 8.66
C TYR A 31 12.33 0.77 9.29
N VAL A 32 12.47 -0.56 9.16
CA VAL A 32 11.45 -1.52 9.65
C VAL A 32 11.85 -2.27 10.91
N GLU A 33 13.12 -2.25 11.32
CA GLU A 33 13.64 -3.08 12.42
C GLU A 33 12.78 -2.97 13.70
N ASP A 34 12.46 -1.74 14.12
CA ASP A 34 11.64 -1.48 15.31
C ASP A 34 10.17 -1.91 15.16
N LYS A 35 9.69 -2.05 13.91
CA LYS A 35 8.29 -2.35 13.59
C LYS A 35 8.03 -3.85 13.44
N ILE A 36 9.05 -4.63 13.07
CA ILE A 36 8.94 -6.08 12.82
C ILE A 36 8.30 -6.81 13.99
N LYS A 37 8.68 -6.47 15.23
CA LYS A 37 8.16 -7.12 16.45
C LYS A 37 6.64 -7.03 16.64
N TYR A 38 5.97 -6.08 15.98
CA TYR A 38 4.51 -5.91 16.05
C TYR A 38 3.74 -6.81 15.07
N PHE A 39 4.44 -7.38 14.09
CA PHE A 39 3.87 -8.22 13.04
C PHE A 39 4.43 -9.65 13.04
N PHE A 40 5.65 -9.83 13.52
CA PHE A 40 6.34 -11.09 13.56
C PHE A 40 6.90 -11.37 14.97
N ASN A 41 6.95 -12.64 15.35
CA ASN A 41 7.73 -13.07 16.51
C ASN A 41 9.23 -12.81 16.24
N GLU A 42 10.03 -12.56 17.28
CA GLU A 42 11.41 -11.99 17.22
C GLU A 42 12.42 -12.63 16.24
N ILE A 43 12.14 -13.79 15.64
CA ILE A 43 13.14 -14.63 14.96
C ILE A 43 12.86 -14.86 13.45
N SER A 44 11.62 -14.70 12.93
CA SER A 44 11.28 -15.31 11.62
C SER A 44 11.70 -14.53 10.35
N THR A 45 11.96 -13.22 10.40
CA THR A 45 12.02 -12.39 9.17
C THR A 45 13.22 -11.44 9.01
N GLN A 46 14.12 -11.34 10.00
CA GLN A 46 15.21 -10.34 10.00
C GLN A 46 16.24 -10.49 8.85
N ASN A 47 16.36 -11.67 8.23
CA ASN A 47 17.46 -11.97 7.28
C ASN A 47 17.19 -11.58 5.81
N LYS A 48 16.05 -10.98 5.47
CA LYS A 48 15.67 -10.62 4.07
C LYS A 48 14.88 -9.30 3.99
N LEU A 49 15.35 -8.26 4.66
CA LEU A 49 14.70 -6.94 4.65
C LEU A 49 15.09 -6.16 3.39
N ASN A 50 14.39 -6.44 2.30
CA ASN A 50 14.43 -5.64 1.08
C ASN A 50 13.02 -5.17 0.71
N TYR A 51 12.91 -3.96 0.20
CA TYR A 51 11.64 -3.40 -0.24
C TYR A 51 11.15 -4.08 -1.53
N LYS A 52 9.88 -4.49 -1.59
CA LYS A 52 9.32 -5.34 -2.66
C LYS A 52 8.19 -4.70 -3.47
N ASP A 53 7.82 -3.45 -3.18
CA ASP A 53 6.71 -2.75 -3.82
C ASP A 53 5.34 -3.44 -3.61
N CYS A 54 5.13 -4.08 -2.46
CA CYS A 54 3.86 -4.71 -2.11
C CYS A 54 2.71 -3.69 -2.13
N LEU A 55 2.99 -2.43 -1.78
CA LEU A 55 2.02 -1.34 -1.82
C LEU A 55 1.52 -1.06 -3.26
N GLY A 56 2.41 -1.07 -4.25
CA GLY A 56 2.03 -0.88 -5.66
C GLY A 56 1.08 -1.97 -6.15
N TYR A 57 1.39 -3.23 -5.80
CA TYR A 57 0.54 -4.38 -6.13
C TYR A 57 -0.82 -4.32 -5.43
N LEU A 58 -0.85 -3.96 -4.14
CA LEU A 58 -2.08 -3.83 -3.37
C LEU A 58 -3.10 -2.88 -4.03
N PHE A 59 -2.63 -1.75 -4.58
CA PHE A 59 -3.50 -0.76 -5.23
C PHE A 59 -4.21 -1.29 -6.48
N ILE A 60 -3.52 -2.13 -7.26
CA ILE A 60 -4.04 -2.66 -8.52
C ILE A 60 -4.73 -4.03 -8.37
N ASP A 61 -4.71 -4.61 -7.17
CA ASP A 61 -5.28 -5.92 -6.86
C ASP A 61 -6.83 -5.94 -6.84
N ASP A 62 -7.46 -5.66 -7.97
CA ASP A 62 -8.91 -5.51 -8.07
C ASP A 62 -9.68 -6.83 -8.24
N GLY A 63 -9.03 -7.99 -8.12
CA GLY A 63 -9.66 -9.31 -8.29
C GLY A 63 -10.34 -9.50 -9.65
N GLY A 64 -9.94 -8.72 -10.66
CA GLY A 64 -10.55 -8.75 -11.99
C GLY A 64 -11.94 -8.09 -12.08
N VAL A 65 -12.44 -7.45 -11.01
CA VAL A 65 -13.75 -6.77 -11.05
C VAL A 65 -13.69 -5.37 -11.70
N GLY A 66 -12.49 -4.83 -11.89
CA GLY A 66 -12.26 -3.51 -12.47
C GLY A 66 -12.21 -2.40 -11.42
N TRP A 67 -11.19 -1.54 -11.54
CA TRP A 67 -10.89 -0.45 -10.60
C TRP A 67 -12.07 0.46 -10.23
N LYS A 68 -12.97 0.78 -11.18
CA LYS A 68 -14.14 1.64 -10.92
C LYS A 68 -15.07 1.03 -9.87
N ARG A 69 -15.26 -0.30 -9.91
CA ARG A 69 -16.09 -1.01 -8.94
C ARG A 69 -15.43 -1.10 -7.57
N ARG A 70 -14.11 -0.92 -7.50
CA ARG A 70 -13.32 -0.95 -6.27
C ARG A 70 -13.33 0.37 -5.49
N ILE A 71 -13.86 1.47 -6.05
CA ILE A 71 -13.89 2.77 -5.37
C ILE A 71 -14.53 2.70 -3.96
N PRO A 72 -15.74 2.14 -3.77
CA PRO A 72 -16.33 2.03 -2.43
C PRO A 72 -15.49 1.18 -1.46
N PHE A 73 -14.78 0.18 -2.00
CA PHE A 73 -13.89 -0.69 -1.22
C PHE A 73 -12.63 0.06 -0.75
N ILE A 74 -12.06 0.92 -1.61
CA ILE A 74 -10.95 1.82 -1.26
C ILE A 74 -11.39 2.82 -0.19
N GLU A 75 -12.57 3.42 -0.33
CA GLU A 75 -13.14 4.34 0.66
C GLU A 75 -13.39 3.66 2.02
N ASN A 76 -13.77 2.38 2.02
CA ASN A 76 -13.85 1.59 3.25
C ASN A 76 -12.47 1.38 3.88
N GLY A 77 -11.45 1.06 3.08
CA GLY A 77 -10.06 0.95 3.54
C GLY A 77 -9.55 2.22 4.21
N ILE A 78 -9.84 3.40 3.62
CA ILE A 78 -9.51 4.69 4.22
C ILE A 78 -10.16 4.83 5.60
N LYS A 79 -11.45 4.50 5.74
CA LYS A 79 -12.16 4.56 7.03
C LYS A 79 -11.58 3.60 8.08
N LYS A 80 -11.14 2.40 7.67
CA LYS A 80 -10.45 1.45 8.55
C LYS A 80 -9.15 2.04 9.10
N ILE A 81 -8.34 2.66 8.24
CA ILE A 81 -7.11 3.35 8.64
C ILE A 81 -7.42 4.51 9.60
N GLU A 82 -8.45 5.30 9.32
CA GLU A 82 -8.89 6.41 10.18
C GLU A 82 -9.29 5.95 11.59
N LYS A 83 -9.90 4.77 11.72
CA LYS A 83 -10.22 4.20 13.04
C LYS A 83 -8.96 3.88 13.84
N VAL A 84 -7.95 3.27 13.22
CA VAL A 84 -6.67 2.96 13.88
C VAL A 84 -5.96 4.26 14.28
N LEU A 85 -5.90 5.25 13.38
CA LEU A 85 -5.35 6.58 13.66
C LEU A 85 -6.09 7.29 14.82
N SER A 86 -7.40 7.10 14.93
CA SER A 86 -8.25 7.73 15.95
C SER A 86 -8.38 6.91 17.25
N ASN A 87 -7.62 5.82 17.40
CA ASN A 87 -7.69 4.90 18.54
C ASN A 87 -9.08 4.24 18.74
N LEU A 88 -9.89 4.18 17.68
CA LEU A 88 -11.19 3.50 17.70
C LEU A 88 -11.09 2.00 17.41
N SER A 89 -9.98 1.57 16.80
CA SER A 89 -9.58 0.18 16.66
C SER A 89 -8.10 0.05 16.97
N GLU A 90 -7.69 -1.06 17.58
CA GLU A 90 -6.26 -1.38 17.77
C GLU A 90 -5.64 -1.90 16.47
N GLU A 91 -6.43 -2.62 15.68
CA GLU A 91 -6.03 -3.26 14.44
C GLU A 91 -7.20 -3.28 13.44
N GLU A 92 -6.88 -3.19 12.16
CA GLU A 92 -7.80 -3.42 11.06
C GLU A 92 -7.07 -4.14 9.91
N ASP A 93 -7.81 -4.81 9.06
CA ASP A 93 -7.32 -5.49 7.86
C ASP A 93 -7.93 -4.87 6.59
N TRP A 94 -7.18 -4.83 5.50
CA TRP A 94 -7.69 -4.41 4.19
C TRP A 94 -6.87 -4.99 3.04
N GLY A 95 -7.48 -5.41 1.94
CA GLY A 95 -6.73 -5.81 0.76
C GLY A 95 -7.57 -6.44 -0.34
N GLY A 96 -6.92 -6.98 -1.37
CA GLY A 96 -7.57 -7.63 -2.51
C GLY A 96 -7.45 -9.15 -2.46
N GLU A 97 -7.43 -9.77 -3.65
CA GLU A 97 -7.35 -11.23 -3.78
C GLU A 97 -5.92 -11.76 -3.62
N GLY A 98 -4.92 -10.97 -3.98
CA GLY A 98 -3.51 -11.38 -3.91
C GLY A 98 -2.77 -10.75 -2.73
N PHE A 99 -3.08 -9.52 -2.38
CA PHE A 99 -2.35 -8.74 -1.38
C PHE A 99 -3.26 -8.26 -0.26
N LEU A 100 -2.77 -8.38 0.98
CA LEU A 100 -3.45 -7.89 2.18
C LEU A 100 -2.56 -6.90 2.92
N ALA A 101 -3.22 -6.07 3.73
CA ALA A 101 -2.60 -5.13 4.64
C ALA A 101 -3.16 -5.33 6.07
N GLU A 102 -2.27 -5.62 7.01
CA GLU A 102 -2.55 -5.56 8.44
C GLU A 102 -2.15 -4.18 8.97
N ILE A 103 -3.11 -3.47 9.54
CA ILE A 103 -3.02 -2.05 9.87
C ILE A 103 -3.01 -1.90 11.38
N LYS A 104 -1.88 -1.47 11.93
CA LYS A 104 -1.68 -1.18 13.37
C LYS A 104 -1.15 0.23 13.55
N LYS A 105 -1.08 0.71 14.79
CA LYS A 105 -0.50 2.05 15.07
C LYS A 105 0.97 2.14 14.72
N GLU A 106 1.69 1.04 14.92
CA GLU A 106 3.14 0.95 14.79
C GLU A 106 3.58 0.83 13.33
N GLY A 107 2.68 0.44 12.44
CA GLY A 107 2.94 0.32 11.01
C GLY A 107 1.83 -0.39 10.27
N VAL A 108 2.12 -0.71 9.01
CA VAL A 108 1.25 -1.51 8.15
C VAL A 108 2.10 -2.57 7.50
N LEU A 109 1.78 -3.84 7.76
CA LEU A 109 2.35 -4.97 7.05
C LEU A 109 1.53 -5.21 5.79
N ILE A 110 2.16 -5.14 4.62
CA ILE A 110 1.55 -5.44 3.33
C ILE A 110 2.23 -6.68 2.78
N TYR A 111 1.46 -7.70 2.42
CA TYR A 111 2.01 -9.01 2.06
C TYR A 111 1.21 -9.71 0.97
N PHE A 112 1.90 -10.58 0.23
CA PHE A 112 1.28 -11.50 -0.70
C PHE A 112 0.76 -12.73 0.06
N ILE A 113 -0.52 -13.08 -0.12
CA ILE A 113 -1.21 -14.05 0.75
C ILE A 113 -0.67 -15.49 0.68
N THR A 114 0.15 -15.82 -0.32
CA THR A 114 0.69 -17.18 -0.52
C THR A 114 2.21 -17.30 -0.37
N ASP A 115 2.90 -16.19 -0.10
CA ASP A 115 4.35 -16.18 0.14
C ASP A 115 4.68 -15.33 1.36
N ASP A 116 4.88 -16.00 2.50
CA ASP A 116 5.22 -15.37 3.78
C ASP A 116 6.56 -14.59 3.74
N SER A 117 7.37 -14.77 2.70
CA SER A 117 8.59 -14.00 2.48
C SER A 117 8.38 -12.73 1.65
N TYR A 118 7.22 -12.57 1.00
CA TYR A 118 6.89 -11.46 0.13
C TYR A 118 6.01 -10.42 0.85
N PHE A 119 6.66 -9.56 1.61
CA PHE A 119 6.03 -8.48 2.35
C PHE A 119 6.89 -7.22 2.38
N ASP A 120 6.23 -6.10 2.69
CA ASP A 120 6.79 -4.81 3.10
C ASP A 120 6.06 -4.32 4.36
N ILE A 121 6.80 -3.78 5.32
CA ILE A 121 6.25 -2.95 6.40
C ILE A 121 6.48 -1.47 6.05
N ILE A 122 5.43 -0.65 6.15
CA ILE A 122 5.50 0.81 6.00
C ILE A 122 4.83 1.52 7.18
N SER A 123 5.09 2.81 7.37
CA SER A 123 4.41 3.56 8.44
C SER A 123 2.91 3.71 8.16
N LEU A 124 2.11 3.73 9.22
CA LEU A 124 0.66 3.99 9.15
C LEU A 124 0.36 5.32 8.45
N LYS A 125 1.15 6.36 8.76
CA LYS A 125 1.03 7.68 8.14
C LYS A 125 1.26 7.63 6.63
N CYS A 126 2.30 6.91 6.19
CA CYS A 126 2.59 6.75 4.77
C CYS A 126 1.50 5.96 4.05
N PHE A 127 1.01 4.88 4.67
CA PHE A 127 -0.09 4.11 4.10
C PHE A 127 -1.37 4.95 3.94
N TYR A 128 -1.74 5.72 4.98
CA TYR A 128 -2.88 6.64 4.91
C TYR A 128 -2.74 7.66 3.79
N LYS A 129 -1.58 8.33 3.70
CA LYS A 129 -1.28 9.31 2.63
C LYS A 129 -1.37 8.67 1.24
N ALA A 130 -0.90 7.44 1.10
CA ALA A 130 -0.93 6.70 -0.14
C ALA A 130 -2.36 6.34 -0.55
N MET A 131 -3.18 5.82 0.38
CA MET A 131 -4.57 5.43 0.14
C MET A 131 -5.45 6.63 -0.24
N VAL A 132 -5.32 7.76 0.48
CA VAL A 132 -6.03 8.99 0.16
C VAL A 132 -5.62 9.53 -1.21
N SER A 133 -4.31 9.52 -1.51
CA SER A 133 -3.81 9.98 -2.81
C SER A 133 -4.23 9.04 -3.94
N TRP A 134 -4.26 7.74 -3.71
CA TRP A 134 -4.75 6.75 -4.67
C TRP A 134 -6.21 7.02 -5.02
N ARG A 135 -7.06 7.21 -4.01
CA ARG A 135 -8.46 7.58 -4.24
C ARG A 135 -8.58 8.85 -5.08
N LYS A 136 -7.81 9.91 -4.76
CA LYS A 136 -7.81 11.15 -5.55
C LYS A 136 -7.33 10.95 -6.98
N PHE A 137 -6.31 10.12 -7.18
CA PHE A 137 -5.79 9.80 -8.51
C PHE A 137 -6.85 9.13 -9.38
N LEU A 138 -7.67 8.23 -8.82
CA LEU A 138 -8.76 7.57 -9.55
C LEU A 138 -9.87 8.53 -10.03
N ASP A 139 -9.96 9.75 -9.48
CA ASP A 139 -10.88 10.79 -9.96
C ASP A 139 -10.30 11.61 -11.13
N THR A 140 -9.01 11.45 -11.45
CA THR A 140 -8.40 12.15 -12.58
C THR A 140 -8.87 11.58 -13.91
N GLU A 141 -8.83 12.40 -14.97
CA GLU A 141 -9.11 11.93 -16.31
C GLU A 141 -8.04 10.90 -16.75
N PRO A 142 -8.43 9.70 -17.19
CA PRO A 142 -7.48 8.68 -17.64
C PRO A 142 -6.66 9.15 -18.85
N ASN A 143 -5.34 9.33 -18.64
CA ASN A 143 -4.40 9.84 -19.64
C ASN A 143 -2.97 9.42 -19.27
N GLU A 144 -2.16 8.96 -20.24
CA GLU A 144 -0.77 8.49 -20.01
C GLU A 144 0.14 9.58 -19.43
N ASN A 145 -0.21 10.86 -19.64
CA ASN A 145 0.54 12.00 -19.13
C ASN A 145 0.11 12.40 -17.70
N THR A 146 -0.99 11.86 -17.19
CA THR A 146 -1.45 12.13 -15.82
C THR A 146 -0.64 11.28 -14.85
N ILE A 147 0.24 11.94 -14.10
CA ILE A 147 1.10 11.33 -13.10
C ILE A 147 0.86 12.02 -11.76
N MET A 148 0.77 11.24 -10.68
CA MET A 148 0.75 11.74 -9.30
C MET A 148 1.89 11.10 -8.52
N GLU A 149 2.75 11.93 -7.94
CA GLU A 149 3.88 11.47 -7.13
C GLU A 149 3.70 11.89 -5.68
N ILE A 150 4.04 10.97 -4.78
CA ILE A 150 3.94 11.16 -3.34
C ILE A 150 5.26 10.74 -2.73
N GLU A 151 5.83 11.63 -1.95
CA GLU A 151 6.95 11.31 -1.07
C GLU A 151 6.44 11.22 0.37
N CYS A 152 6.91 10.22 1.10
CA CYS A 152 6.61 10.05 2.50
C CYS A 152 7.88 9.77 3.28
N GLU A 153 8.22 10.73 4.14
CA GLU A 153 9.24 10.61 5.15
C GLU A 153 8.60 10.05 6.43
N GLU A 154 9.39 9.28 7.20
CA GLU A 154 9.04 9.04 8.59
C GLU A 154 9.37 10.29 9.41
N ASP A 155 8.50 10.60 10.39
CA ASP A 155 8.70 11.71 11.32
C ASP A 155 9.85 11.42 12.30
#